data_AF-A0AAW2AZY3-F1
#
_entry.id   AF-A0AAW2AZY3-F1
#
_cell.length_a   1.000
_cell.length_b   1.000
_cell.length_c   1.000
_cell.angle_alpha   90.00
_cell.angle_beta   90.00
_cell.angle_gamma   90.00
#
_symmetry.space_group_name_H-M   'P 1'
#
loop_
_entity.id
_entity.type
_entity.pdbx_description
1 polymer ?
#
loop_
_entity_poly.entity_id
_entity_poly.type
_entity_poly.pdbx_seq_one_letter_code
_entity_poly.pdbx_strand_id
1 'polypeptide(L)'
;MPSISIPAPPPPPPVSGGFDSGHKNPLRKLNWERIPRERVEGRESVWSGSLDEDGDLSIDLNSLNELFGQKEGGKPDRADGFRRSLRRNRSSQDSSVDKVTLLDSKRSLNVGIFLRQLKIAAREIVEDVRRGAGERYGAEKLAELCKLLPDNEEEARLKKFSGDRSLLAEPDLLVLLLVELPR
;
A
#
# COMPACT_ATOMS: atom_id res chain seq x y z
N MET A 1 34.41 -32.64 61.88
CA MET A 1 35.44 -32.15 60.93
C MET A 1 35.46 -33.06 59.72
N PRO A 2 35.74 -32.62 58.49
CA PRO A 2 36.03 -31.26 58.04
C PRO A 2 35.00 -30.71 57.02
N SER A 3 34.89 -29.39 56.96
CA SER A 3 34.16 -28.65 55.92
C SER A 3 34.87 -28.80 54.58
N ILE A 4 34.19 -29.35 53.57
CA ILE A 4 34.72 -29.45 52.21
C ILE A 4 34.41 -28.12 51.51
N SER A 5 35.44 -27.30 51.33
CA SER A 5 35.39 -26.07 50.55
C SER A 5 35.23 -26.41 49.08
N ILE A 6 34.11 -26.00 48.47
CA ILE A 6 33.91 -26.11 47.01
C ILE A 6 34.82 -25.07 46.35
N PRO A 7 35.70 -25.44 45.40
CA PRO A 7 36.49 -24.47 44.65
C PRO A 7 35.59 -23.62 43.74
N ALA A 8 35.87 -22.31 43.66
CA ALA A 8 35.15 -21.39 42.79
C ALA A 8 35.29 -21.81 41.30
N PRO A 9 34.25 -21.63 40.47
CA PRO A 9 34.32 -21.96 39.06
C PRO A 9 35.37 -21.11 38.33
N PRO A 10 36.01 -21.64 37.27
CA PRO A 10 36.98 -20.89 36.48
C PRO A 10 36.32 -19.67 35.81
N PRO A 11 37.06 -18.57 35.58
CA PRO A 11 36.53 -17.41 34.86
C PRO A 11 36.15 -17.81 33.41
N PRO A 12 35.09 -17.20 32.85
CA PRO A 12 34.67 -17.47 31.48
C PRO A 12 35.78 -17.07 30.47
N PRO A 13 35.89 -17.76 29.33
CA PRO A 13 36.85 -17.41 28.29
C PRO A 13 36.59 -16.01 27.74
N PRO A 14 37.62 -15.31 27.23
CA PRO A 14 37.44 -14.02 26.58
C PRO A 14 36.49 -14.18 25.39
N VAL A 15 35.45 -13.34 25.33
CA VAL A 15 34.58 -13.17 24.16
C VAL A 15 35.49 -12.87 22.97
N SER A 16 35.73 -13.90 22.16
CA SER A 16 36.39 -13.76 20.87
C SER A 16 35.39 -13.07 19.95
N GLY A 17 35.80 -11.88 19.50
CA GLY A 17 35.31 -11.17 18.33
C GLY A 17 33.85 -11.40 17.97
N GLY A 18 33.02 -10.42 18.29
CA GLY A 18 31.81 -10.20 17.51
C GLY A 18 32.22 -10.18 16.04
N PHE A 19 31.88 -11.23 15.30
CA PHE A 19 31.69 -11.10 13.88
C PHE A 19 30.62 -10.05 13.74
N ASP A 20 31.04 -8.88 13.30
CA ASP A 20 30.20 -7.82 12.83
C ASP A 20 29.32 -8.43 11.75
N SER A 21 28.16 -8.94 12.15
CA SER A 21 27.06 -9.25 11.26
C SER A 21 26.55 -7.90 10.81
N GLY A 22 27.36 -7.26 9.96
CA GLY A 22 27.10 -5.95 9.40
C GLY A 22 25.68 -6.00 8.89
N HIS A 23 24.90 -5.03 9.33
CA HIS A 23 23.52 -4.84 8.95
C HIS A 23 23.44 -4.81 7.42
N LYS A 24 23.27 -5.98 6.78
CA LYS A 24 23.04 -6.09 5.35
C LYS A 24 21.61 -5.63 5.16
N ASN A 25 21.46 -4.33 4.97
CA ASN A 25 20.21 -3.70 4.60
C ASN A 25 19.57 -4.52 3.48
N PRO A 26 18.33 -5.01 3.63
CA PRO A 26 17.71 -5.83 2.60
C PRO A 26 17.65 -5.02 1.31
N LEU A 27 17.99 -5.62 0.17
CA LEU A 27 17.95 -4.92 -1.10
C LEU A 27 16.50 -4.61 -1.51
N ARG A 28 16.31 -3.52 -2.26
CA ARG A 28 15.03 -3.20 -2.87
C ARG A 28 14.56 -4.37 -3.74
N LYS A 29 13.28 -4.70 -3.63
CA LYS A 29 12.66 -5.76 -4.43
C LYS A 29 12.65 -5.38 -5.92
N LEU A 30 13.16 -6.27 -6.76
CA LEU A 30 12.96 -6.22 -8.21
C LEU A 30 11.56 -6.78 -8.52
N ASN A 31 10.71 -5.99 -9.18
CA ASN A 31 9.34 -6.38 -9.54
C ASN A 31 9.31 -7.11 -10.88
N TRP A 32 9.93 -8.29 -10.95
CA TRP A 32 9.97 -9.13 -12.14
C TRP A 32 9.00 -10.30 -12.03
N GLU A 33 8.47 -10.75 -13.16
CA GLU A 33 7.69 -11.98 -13.27
C GLU A 33 8.57 -13.11 -13.76
N ARG A 34 8.54 -14.25 -13.05
CA ARG A 34 9.34 -15.41 -13.43
C ARG A 34 8.70 -16.12 -14.61
N ILE A 35 9.49 -16.33 -15.67
CA ILE A 35 9.08 -17.15 -16.81
C ILE A 35 9.00 -18.62 -16.35
N PRO A 36 7.84 -19.30 -16.54
CA PRO A 36 7.70 -20.72 -16.21
C PRO A 36 8.70 -21.59 -16.99
N ARG A 37 9.24 -22.62 -16.34
CA ARG A 37 10.27 -23.51 -16.93
C ARG A 37 9.78 -24.19 -18.20
N GLU A 38 8.50 -24.56 -18.23
CA GLU A 38 7.85 -25.24 -19.36
C GLU A 38 7.83 -24.37 -20.63
N ARG A 39 8.00 -23.05 -20.48
CA ARG A 39 8.06 -22.11 -21.62
C ARG A 39 9.47 -21.91 -22.15
N VAL A 40 10.49 -22.37 -21.44
CA VAL A 40 11.92 -22.17 -21.77
C VAL A 40 12.57 -23.50 -22.14
N GLU A 41 12.34 -24.54 -21.35
CA GLU A 41 12.95 -25.86 -21.55
C GLU A 41 12.46 -26.49 -22.87
N GLY A 42 13.40 -26.89 -23.73
CA GLY A 42 13.12 -27.53 -25.03
C GLY A 42 12.74 -26.57 -26.16
N ARG A 43 12.79 -25.26 -25.95
CA ARG A 43 12.54 -24.23 -26.98
C ARG A 43 13.78 -23.37 -27.19
N GLU A 44 13.96 -22.89 -28.41
CA GLU A 44 14.95 -21.85 -28.69
C GLU A 44 14.53 -20.56 -28.00
N SER A 45 15.23 -20.21 -26.92
CA SER A 45 15.00 -19.02 -26.12
C SER A 45 16.35 -18.41 -25.75
N VAL A 46 16.38 -17.10 -25.53
CA VAL A 46 17.55 -16.39 -24.99
C VAL A 46 17.97 -16.91 -23.61
N TRP A 47 17.07 -17.64 -22.93
CA TRP A 47 17.31 -18.31 -21.65
C TRP A 47 17.78 -19.76 -21.77
N SER A 48 17.85 -20.30 -22.99
CA SER A 48 18.27 -21.69 -23.28
C SER A 48 19.76 -21.81 -23.60
N GLY A 49 20.52 -20.71 -23.56
CA GLY A 49 21.97 -20.69 -23.76
C GLY A 49 22.75 -21.27 -22.56
N SER A 50 23.88 -21.91 -22.83
CA SER A 50 24.81 -22.47 -21.84
C SER A 50 25.50 -21.35 -21.05
N LEU A 51 25.41 -21.41 -19.72
CA LEU A 51 26.06 -20.51 -18.76
C LEU A 51 27.60 -20.56 -18.78
N ASP A 52 28.17 -21.50 -19.55
CA ASP A 52 29.62 -21.77 -19.60
C ASP A 52 30.43 -20.73 -20.40
N GLU A 53 29.78 -19.82 -21.15
CA GLU A 53 30.46 -18.75 -21.91
C GLU A 53 30.55 -17.41 -21.15
N ASP A 54 29.78 -17.22 -20.07
CA ASP A 54 29.85 -16.02 -19.24
C ASP A 54 30.95 -16.24 -18.17
N GLY A 55 32.18 -15.85 -18.53
CA GLY A 55 33.33 -15.90 -17.65
C GLY A 55 33.05 -15.25 -16.29
N ASP A 56 33.53 -15.89 -15.22
CA ASP A 56 33.35 -15.55 -13.79
C ASP A 56 32.91 -14.10 -13.51
N LEU A 57 31.60 -13.85 -13.63
CA LEU A 57 31.01 -12.54 -13.35
C LEU A 57 30.86 -12.42 -11.83
N SER A 58 31.94 -12.03 -11.16
CA SER A 58 31.87 -11.74 -9.73
C SER A 58 31.03 -10.47 -9.50
N ILE A 59 29.85 -10.62 -8.91
CA ILE A 59 28.97 -9.49 -8.58
C ILE A 59 29.51 -8.79 -7.32
N ASP A 60 29.79 -7.48 -7.43
CA ASP A 60 30.14 -6.66 -6.27
C ASP A 60 28.91 -6.37 -5.39
N LEU A 61 28.74 -7.19 -4.35
CA LEU A 61 27.66 -7.07 -3.39
C LEU A 61 27.72 -5.79 -2.55
N ASN A 62 28.89 -5.17 -2.40
CA ASN A 62 29.03 -3.93 -1.62
C ASN A 62 28.44 -2.76 -2.39
N SER A 63 28.82 -2.59 -3.66
CA SER A 63 28.22 -1.60 -4.56
C SER A 63 26.71 -1.82 -4.70
N LEU A 64 26.27 -3.08 -4.79
CA LEU A 64 24.85 -3.41 -4.93
C LEU A 64 24.05 -3.04 -3.66
N ASN A 65 24.63 -3.26 -2.47
CA ASN A 65 24.05 -2.84 -1.19
C ASN A 65 24.07 -1.32 -0.99
N GLU A 66 25.09 -0.61 -1.49
CA GLU A 66 25.13 0.85 -1.41
C GLU A 66 24.04 1.50 -2.27
N LEU A 67 23.87 1.03 -3.50
CA LEU A 67 22.92 1.61 -4.46
C LEU A 67 21.47 1.19 -4.20
N PHE A 68 21.25 -0.07 -3.83
CA PHE A 68 19.92 -0.68 -3.75
C PHE A 68 19.55 -1.16 -2.35
N GLY A 69 20.42 -1.02 -1.35
CA GLY A 69 20.13 -1.36 0.04
C GLY A 69 18.97 -0.52 0.58
N GLN A 70 17.99 -1.18 1.19
CA GLN A 70 16.94 -0.52 1.94
C GLN A 70 17.56 -0.03 3.25
N LYS A 71 17.97 1.24 3.28
CA LYS A 71 18.41 1.90 4.51
C LYS A 71 17.39 1.58 5.61
N GLU A 72 17.82 0.92 6.68
CA GLU A 72 17.07 0.91 7.95
C GLU A 72 17.08 2.33 8.52
N GLY A 73 16.46 3.28 7.79
CA GLY A 73 15.81 4.39 8.43
C GLY A 73 14.72 3.72 9.26
N GLY A 74 15.02 3.53 10.56
CA GLY A 74 14.08 3.00 11.54
C GLY A 74 12.71 3.51 11.16
N LYS A 75 11.82 2.55 10.84
CA LYS A 75 10.51 2.75 10.21
C LYS A 75 10.21 4.24 10.09
N PRO A 76 10.33 4.90 8.92
CA PRO A 76 9.84 6.26 8.87
C PRO A 76 8.44 6.16 9.43
N ASP A 77 8.19 7.00 10.44
CA ASP A 77 6.92 7.17 11.12
C ASP A 77 5.91 7.73 10.09
N ARG A 78 5.69 6.93 9.05
CA ARG A 78 5.05 7.15 7.78
C ARG A 78 4.28 5.89 7.41
N ALA A 79 4.76 4.69 7.76
CA ALA A 79 3.85 3.54 7.85
C ALA A 79 3.03 3.62 9.14
N ASP A 80 3.69 3.97 10.24
CA ASP A 80 3.01 4.28 11.50
C ASP A 80 2.47 5.70 11.50
N GLY A 81 3.02 6.64 10.73
CA GLY A 81 2.42 7.96 10.51
C GLY A 81 1.21 7.93 9.57
N PHE A 82 1.12 7.01 8.61
CA PHE A 82 -0.09 6.83 7.80
C PHE A 82 -1.12 5.98 8.54
N ARG A 83 -0.72 4.97 9.33
CA ARG A 83 -1.65 4.22 10.20
C ARG A 83 -2.07 5.02 11.44
N ARG A 84 -1.19 5.82 12.05
CA ARG A 84 -1.52 6.83 13.07
C ARG A 84 -2.17 8.05 12.47
N SER A 85 -1.92 8.48 11.24
CA SER A 85 -2.73 9.52 10.60
C SER A 85 -4.12 8.98 10.28
N LEU A 86 -4.27 7.76 9.80
CA LEU A 86 -5.58 7.12 9.64
C LEU A 86 -6.28 6.87 11.00
N ARG A 87 -5.53 6.61 12.09
CA ARG A 87 -6.08 6.44 13.45
C ARG A 87 -6.26 7.76 14.23
N ARG A 88 -5.49 8.81 13.94
CA ARG A 88 -5.53 10.14 14.58
C ARG A 88 -6.44 11.11 13.81
N ASN A 89 -6.61 10.92 12.50
CA ASN A 89 -7.71 11.54 11.73
C ASN A 89 -9.07 10.87 12.01
N ARG A 90 -9.10 9.74 12.73
CA ARG A 90 -10.33 9.26 13.38
C ARG A 90 -10.61 9.99 14.70
N SER A 91 -9.69 10.81 15.21
CA SER A 91 -9.79 11.39 16.56
C SER A 91 -9.67 12.91 16.64
N SER A 92 -9.66 13.65 15.53
CA SER A 92 -9.55 15.12 15.62
C SER A 92 -10.27 15.95 14.55
N GLN A 93 -11.15 15.35 13.75
CA GLN A 93 -12.17 16.14 13.07
C GLN A 93 -13.35 15.25 12.71
N ASP A 94 -14.52 15.71 13.13
CA ASP A 94 -15.82 15.06 13.06
C ASP A 94 -16.13 14.12 14.23
N SER A 95 -17.19 14.50 14.95
CA SER A 95 -17.78 13.77 16.06
C SER A 95 -17.92 12.29 15.75
N SER A 96 -17.63 11.46 16.74
CA SER A 96 -17.74 9.99 16.74
C SER A 96 -19.19 9.51 16.58
N VAL A 97 -19.80 9.85 15.45
CA VAL A 97 -20.93 9.11 14.90
C VAL A 97 -20.28 8.06 14.00
N ASP A 98 -20.48 6.78 14.30
CA ASP A 98 -19.97 5.69 13.47
C ASP A 98 -20.47 5.89 12.03
N LYS A 99 -19.58 6.41 11.16
CA LYS A 99 -19.93 6.64 9.77
C LYS A 99 -20.13 5.28 9.09
N VAL A 100 -21.30 5.10 8.49
CA VAL A 100 -21.68 3.90 7.78
C VAL A 100 -20.92 3.85 6.44
N THR A 101 -20.30 2.71 6.15
CA THR A 101 -19.62 2.44 4.89
C THR A 101 -20.32 1.31 4.13
N LEU A 102 -20.67 1.54 2.87
CA LEU A 102 -21.36 0.62 1.98
C LEU A 102 -20.39 -0.02 0.97
N LEU A 103 -19.38 0.73 0.55
CA LEU A 103 -18.30 0.30 -0.32
C LEU A 103 -17.31 -0.59 0.43
N ASP A 104 -16.67 -1.51 -0.28
CA ASP A 104 -15.55 -2.26 0.30
C ASP A 104 -14.34 -1.34 0.55
N SER A 105 -13.40 -1.80 1.38
CA SER A 105 -12.27 -0.97 1.80
C SER A 105 -11.39 -0.49 0.65
N LYS A 106 -11.26 -1.24 -0.45
CA LYS A 106 -10.46 -0.83 -1.62
C LYS A 106 -11.22 0.23 -2.43
N ARG A 107 -12.51 0.02 -2.68
CA ARG A 107 -13.38 1.01 -3.34
C ARG A 107 -13.43 2.33 -2.57
N SER A 108 -13.72 2.27 -1.27
CA SER A 108 -13.79 3.45 -0.40
C SER A 108 -12.46 4.22 -0.37
N LEU A 109 -11.33 3.52 -0.34
CA LEU A 109 -10.00 4.15 -0.42
C LEU A 109 -9.78 4.87 -1.75
N ASN A 110 -10.06 4.22 -2.88
CA ASN A 110 -9.86 4.81 -4.21
C ASN A 110 -10.69 6.08 -4.40
N VAL A 111 -11.97 6.04 -4.06
CA VAL A 111 -12.87 7.20 -4.13
C VAL A 111 -12.43 8.27 -3.13
N GLY A 112 -12.05 7.89 -1.91
CA GLY A 112 -11.57 8.84 -0.90
C GLY A 112 -10.24 9.53 -1.29
N ILE A 113 -9.35 8.85 -2.01
CA ILE A 113 -8.14 9.46 -2.58
C ILE A 113 -8.52 10.51 -3.63
N PHE A 114 -9.45 10.19 -4.53
CA PHE A 114 -9.92 11.11 -5.55
C PHE A 114 -10.55 12.39 -4.96
N LEU A 115 -11.45 12.22 -3.98
CA LEU A 115 -12.07 13.34 -3.26
C LEU A 115 -11.03 14.26 -2.60
N ARG A 116 -10.00 13.68 -1.96
CA ARG A 116 -8.91 14.44 -1.35
C ARG A 116 -8.06 15.21 -2.37
N GLN A 117 -7.86 14.67 -3.56
CA GLN A 117 -7.12 15.35 -4.63
C GLN A 117 -7.92 16.52 -5.20
N LEU A 118 -9.23 16.33 -5.41
CA LEU A 118 -10.11 17.38 -5.92
C LEU A 118 -10.34 18.50 -4.90
N LYS A 119 -10.37 18.18 -3.60
CA LYS A 119 -10.75 19.13 -2.53
C LYS A 119 -12.12 19.78 -2.76
N ILE A 120 -13.03 19.03 -3.37
CA ILE A 120 -14.42 19.41 -3.64
C ILE A 120 -15.32 18.42 -2.88
N ALA A 121 -16.38 18.93 -2.24
CA ALA A 121 -17.32 18.09 -1.50
C ALA A 121 -18.11 17.17 -2.43
N ALA A 122 -18.50 15.98 -1.97
CA ALA A 122 -19.21 15.00 -2.79
C ALA A 122 -20.49 15.58 -3.44
N ARG A 123 -21.23 16.39 -2.68
CA ARG A 123 -22.46 17.06 -3.16
C ARG A 123 -22.17 18.06 -4.28
N GLU A 124 -21.11 18.84 -4.16
CA GLU A 124 -20.73 19.82 -5.18
C GLU A 124 -20.35 19.14 -6.50
N ILE A 125 -19.60 18.02 -6.43
CA ILE A 125 -19.26 17.22 -7.61
C ILE A 125 -20.52 16.76 -8.32
N VAL A 126 -21.50 16.24 -7.58
CA VAL A 126 -22.77 15.74 -8.12
C VAL A 126 -23.59 16.88 -8.75
N GLU A 127 -23.64 18.06 -8.12
CA GLU A 127 -24.30 19.23 -8.72
C GLU A 127 -23.59 19.71 -10.00
N ASP A 128 -22.26 19.69 -10.03
CA ASP A 128 -21.50 20.05 -11.23
C ASP A 128 -21.76 19.05 -12.37
N VAL A 129 -21.80 17.75 -12.07
CA VAL A 129 -22.19 16.72 -13.05
C VAL A 129 -23.62 16.94 -13.54
N ARG A 130 -24.58 17.19 -12.64
CA ARG A 130 -25.98 17.46 -13.00
C ARG A 130 -26.13 18.67 -13.93
N ARG A 131 -25.32 19.70 -13.72
CA ARG A 131 -25.32 20.93 -14.54
C ARG A 131 -24.44 20.84 -15.79
N GLY A 132 -23.67 19.76 -15.96
CA GLY A 132 -22.67 19.66 -17.04
C GLY A 132 -21.48 20.61 -16.88
N ALA A 133 -21.18 21.07 -15.66
CA ALA A 133 -20.12 22.05 -15.37
C ALA A 133 -18.73 21.38 -15.23
N GLY A 134 -18.16 20.93 -16.34
CA GLY A 134 -16.89 20.18 -16.36
C GLY A 134 -15.59 21.01 -16.32
N GLU A 135 -15.65 22.31 -16.62
CA GLU A 135 -14.47 23.18 -16.83
C GLU A 135 -13.47 23.17 -15.67
N ARG A 136 -13.95 23.11 -14.43
CA ARG A 136 -13.09 23.17 -13.23
C ARG A 136 -12.31 21.87 -12.95
N TYR A 137 -12.64 20.77 -13.62
CA TYR A 137 -12.04 19.45 -13.39
C TYR A 137 -10.91 19.15 -14.38
N GLY A 138 -11.06 19.59 -15.63
CA GLY A 138 -10.19 19.20 -16.74
C GLY A 138 -10.36 17.72 -17.14
N ALA A 139 -9.80 17.37 -18.31
CA ALA A 139 -10.01 16.05 -18.92
C ALA A 139 -9.52 14.88 -18.06
N GLU A 140 -8.39 15.05 -17.36
CA GLU A 140 -7.79 14.00 -16.54
C GLU A 140 -8.70 13.63 -15.35
N LYS A 141 -9.20 14.62 -14.60
CA LYS A 141 -10.07 14.36 -13.45
C LYS A 141 -11.45 13.85 -13.84
N LEU A 142 -11.97 14.28 -14.99
CA LEU A 142 -13.20 13.71 -15.54
C LEU A 142 -13.00 12.25 -15.95
N ALA A 143 -11.86 11.91 -16.57
CA ALA A 143 -11.53 10.53 -16.90
C ALA A 143 -11.36 9.66 -15.64
N GLU A 144 -10.76 10.19 -14.57
CA GLU A 144 -10.72 9.53 -13.26
C GLU A 144 -12.12 9.35 -12.65
N LEU A 145 -12.98 10.37 -12.71
CA LEU A 145 -14.36 10.29 -12.22
C LEU A 145 -15.14 9.19 -12.93
N CYS A 146 -15.01 9.09 -14.26
CA CYS A 146 -15.62 8.02 -15.05
C CYS A 146 -15.16 6.62 -14.62
N LYS A 147 -13.89 6.46 -14.21
CA LYS A 147 -13.36 5.19 -13.69
C LYS A 147 -13.89 4.84 -12.29
N LEU A 148 -14.39 5.83 -11.55
CA LEU A 148 -14.95 5.66 -10.21
C LEU A 148 -16.47 5.43 -10.22
N LEU A 149 -17.11 5.48 -11.40
CA LEU A 149 -18.53 5.17 -11.51
C LEU A 149 -18.80 3.74 -11.00
N PRO A 150 -19.95 3.54 -10.32
CA PRO A 150 -20.36 2.23 -9.84
C PRO A 150 -20.66 1.32 -11.03
N ASP A 151 -20.39 0.02 -10.85
CA ASP A 151 -20.87 -1.01 -11.77
C ASP A 151 -22.33 -1.37 -11.45
N ASN A 152 -22.98 -2.15 -12.33
CA ASN A 152 -24.40 -2.49 -12.19
C ASN A 152 -24.72 -3.21 -10.86
N GLU A 153 -23.79 -4.01 -10.33
CA GLU A 153 -23.97 -4.73 -9.07
C GLU A 153 -23.88 -3.77 -7.87
N GLU A 154 -22.89 -2.87 -7.89
CA GLU A 154 -22.71 -1.81 -6.91
C GLU A 154 -23.91 -0.85 -6.91
N GLU A 155 -24.40 -0.44 -8.09
CA GLU A 155 -25.61 0.37 -8.24
C GLU A 155 -26.83 -0.30 -7.58
N ALA A 156 -27.07 -1.58 -7.87
CA ALA A 156 -28.21 -2.31 -7.33
C ALA A 156 -28.15 -2.45 -5.81
N ARG A 157 -26.95 -2.58 -5.24
CA ARG A 157 -26.72 -2.64 -3.79
C ARG A 157 -26.89 -1.29 -3.12
N LEU A 158 -26.36 -0.22 -3.72
CA LEU A 158 -26.48 1.15 -3.21
C LEU A 158 -27.92 1.65 -3.25
N LYS A 159 -28.70 1.34 -4.30
CA LYS A 159 -30.13 1.68 -4.40
C LYS A 159 -30.99 1.06 -3.30
N LYS A 160 -30.54 -0.05 -2.70
CA LYS A 160 -31.25 -0.72 -1.57
C LYS A 160 -30.94 -0.08 -0.22
N PHE A 161 -29.98 0.84 -0.15
CA PHE A 161 -29.67 1.51 1.10
C PHE A 161 -30.80 2.47 1.50
N SER A 162 -31.42 2.22 2.65
CA SER A 162 -32.50 3.03 3.22
C SER A 162 -32.11 3.71 4.54
N GLY A 163 -30.81 3.72 4.87
CA GLY A 163 -30.30 4.36 6.08
C GLY A 163 -30.14 5.89 5.94
N ASP A 164 -29.73 6.55 7.01
CA ASP A 164 -29.47 7.98 6.99
C ASP A 164 -28.18 8.30 6.20
N ARG A 165 -28.33 9.13 5.17
CA ARG A 165 -27.24 9.57 4.29
C ARG A 165 -26.28 10.52 4.99
N SER A 166 -26.72 11.22 6.03
CA SER A 166 -25.87 12.11 6.83
C SER A 166 -24.77 11.33 7.58
N LEU A 167 -25.03 10.04 7.81
CA LEU A 167 -24.12 9.13 8.49
C LEU A 167 -23.17 8.40 7.54
N LEU A 168 -23.30 8.57 6.22
CA LEU A 168 -22.40 7.92 5.28
C LEU A 168 -21.02 8.58 5.29
N ALA A 169 -19.98 7.78 5.11
CA ALA A 169 -18.67 8.33 4.80
C ALA A 169 -18.71 9.04 3.43
N GLU A 170 -17.87 10.07 3.27
CA GLU A 170 -17.79 10.89 2.05
C GLU A 170 -17.70 10.07 0.75
N PRO A 171 -16.89 8.97 0.68
CA PRO A 171 -16.82 8.14 -0.52
C PRO A 171 -18.14 7.47 -0.86
N ASP A 172 -18.81 6.91 0.15
CA ASP A 172 -20.09 6.23 0.00
C ASP A 172 -21.20 7.21 -0.40
N LEU A 173 -21.18 8.41 0.18
CA LEU A 173 -22.10 9.48 -0.19
C LEU A 173 -21.93 9.90 -1.65
N LEU A 174 -20.70 10.08 -2.14
CA LEU A 174 -20.45 10.43 -3.55
C LEU A 174 -21.06 9.38 -4.47
N VAL A 175 -20.71 8.11 -4.28
CA VAL A 175 -21.15 7.05 -5.19
C VAL A 175 -22.66 6.89 -5.13
N LEU A 176 -23.27 6.90 -3.93
CA LEU A 176 -24.72 6.84 -3.79
C LEU A 176 -25.42 7.96 -4.55
N LEU A 177 -24.94 9.21 -4.44
CA LEU A 177 -25.53 10.35 -5.15
C LEU A 177 -25.36 10.27 -6.66
N LEU A 178 -24.24 9.72 -7.16
CA LEU A 178 -24.02 9.48 -8.59
C LEU A 178 -25.02 8.46 -9.16
N VAL A 179 -25.37 7.43 -8.38
CA VAL A 179 -26.36 6.40 -8.78
C VAL A 179 -27.78 6.98 -8.93
N GLU A 180 -28.09 8.05 -8.21
CA GLU A 180 -29.39 8.72 -8.22
C GLU A 180 -29.53 9.75 -9.32
N LEU A 181 -28.44 10.11 -10.01
CA LEU A 181 -28.54 11.01 -11.14
C LEU A 181 -29.30 10.32 -12.29
N PRO A 182 -30.27 11.03 -12.92
CA PRO A 182 -30.89 10.53 -14.15
C PRO A 182 -29.81 10.43 -15.24
N ARG A 183 -29.84 9.33 -15.98
CA ARG A 183 -28.95 9.10 -17.13
C ARG A 183 -29.47 9.78 -18.39
#